data_AF-A0A9D2RHE3-F1
#
_entry.id   AF-A0A9D2RHE3-F1
#
_cell.length_a   1.000
_cell.length_b   1.000
_cell.length_c   1.000
_cell.angle_alpha   90.00
_cell.angle_beta   90.00
_cell.angle_gamma   90.00
#
_symmetry.space_group_name_H-M   'P 1'
#
loop_
_entity.id
_entity.type
_entity.pdbx_description
1 polymer ?
#
loop_
_entity_poly.entity_id
_entity_poly.type
_entity_poly.pdbx_seq_one_letter_code
_entity_poly.pdbx_strand_id
1 'polypeptide(L)' 'NFTSPTPNGWGYAVFGKVIEGQDVVDAIKGVKTGNKGFHQDVPVEDVVIEKAEIVE' A
#
# COMPACT_ATOMS: atom_id res chain seq x y z
N ASN A 1 -13.41 6.84 -6.69
CA ASN A 1 -13.90 8.00 -7.47
C ASN A 1 -14.83 8.83 -6.60
N PHE A 2 -14.77 10.16 -6.69
CA PHE A 2 -15.59 11.08 -5.90
C PHE A 2 -17.08 10.92 -6.21
N THR A 3 -17.94 10.85 -5.19
CA THR A 3 -19.41 10.72 -5.31
C THR A 3 -20.18 11.71 -4.44
N SER A 4 -19.66 12.13 -3.29
CA SER A 4 -20.29 13.12 -2.39
C SER A 4 -19.27 13.63 -1.35
N PRO A 5 -19.47 14.81 -0.72
CA PRO A 5 -18.58 15.32 0.32
C PRO A 5 -18.78 14.64 1.68
N THR A 6 -18.83 13.31 1.68
CA THR A 6 -18.97 12.46 2.87
C THR A 6 -17.71 11.63 3.05
N PRO A 7 -17.41 11.11 4.26
CA PRO A 7 -16.23 10.26 4.47
C PRO A 7 -16.07 9.12 3.45
N ASN A 8 -17.18 8.55 2.96
CA ASN A 8 -17.18 7.46 1.97
C ASN A 8 -17.19 7.94 0.51
N GLY A 9 -17.40 9.24 0.27
CA GLY A 9 -17.63 9.80 -1.05
C GLY A 9 -16.46 10.60 -1.63
N TRP A 10 -15.38 10.84 -0.89
CA TRP A 10 -14.28 11.69 -1.36
C TRP A 10 -13.37 11.04 -2.42
N GLY A 11 -13.33 9.72 -2.50
CA GLY A 11 -12.34 9.00 -3.31
C GLY A 11 -10.95 9.01 -2.68
N TYR A 12 -9.90 8.88 -3.51
CA TYR A 12 -8.51 8.77 -3.05
C TYR A 12 -7.63 9.78 -3.80
N ALA A 13 -6.86 10.58 -3.07
CA ALA A 13 -5.95 11.57 -3.64
C ALA A 13 -4.63 10.91 -4.05
N VAL A 14 -4.30 10.97 -5.35
CA VAL A 14 -2.99 10.54 -5.87
C VAL A 14 -2.00 11.69 -5.71
N PHE A 15 -0.86 11.44 -5.05
CA PHE A 15 0.17 12.46 -4.78
C PHE A 15 1.58 12.09 -5.28
N GLY A 16 1.72 10.92 -5.91
CA GLY A 16 3.02 10.43 -6.38
C GLY A 16 2.87 9.18 -7.23
N LYS A 17 4.02 8.70 -7.74
CA LYS A 17 4.14 7.46 -8.50
C LYS A 17 5.48 6.79 -8.20
N VAL A 18 5.52 5.47 -8.32
CA VAL A 18 6.77 4.70 -8.29
C VAL A 18 7.51 4.99 -9.60
N ILE A 19 8.75 5.47 -9.51
CA ILE A 19 9.59 5.74 -10.69
C ILE A 19 10.57 4.59 -10.98
N GLU A 20 10.94 3.83 -9.97
CA GLU A 20 11.85 2.67 -10.03
C GLU A 20 11.41 1.62 -9.00
N GLY A 21 11.74 0.34 -9.24
CA GLY A 21 11.40 -0.77 -8.33
C GLY A 21 9.97 -1.30 -8.44
N GLN A 22 9.31 -1.14 -9.60
CA GLN A 22 7.95 -1.67 -9.81
C GLN A 22 7.89 -3.20 -9.69
N ASP A 23 8.95 -3.89 -10.07
CA ASP A 23 9.13 -5.34 -9.90
C ASP A 23 9.13 -5.75 -8.42
N VAL A 24 9.74 -4.95 -7.53
CA VAL A 24 9.70 -5.16 -6.08
C VAL A 24 8.28 -4.98 -5.55
N VAL A 25 7.55 -3.95 -6.01
CA VAL A 25 6.14 -3.74 -5.67
C VAL A 25 5.28 -4.95 -6.11
N ASP A 26 5.51 -5.44 -7.32
CA ASP A 26 4.78 -6.59 -7.87
C ASP A 26 5.10 -7.89 -7.12
N ALA A 27 6.34 -8.06 -6.65
CA ALA A 27 6.73 -9.19 -5.78
C ALA A 27 6.02 -9.10 -4.42
N ILE A 28 5.99 -7.92 -3.79
CA ILE A 28 5.30 -7.70 -2.51
C ILE A 28 3.80 -7.99 -2.62
N LYS A 29 3.16 -7.60 -3.73
CA LYS A 29 1.75 -7.89 -3.99
C LYS A 29 1.42 -9.40 -3.93
N GLY A 30 2.38 -10.25 -4.28
CA GLY A 30 2.19 -11.71 -4.36
C GLY A 30 2.52 -12.48 -3.08
N VAL A 31 2.93 -11.83 -1.99
CA VAL A 31 3.31 -12.54 -0.76
C VAL A 31 2.12 -13.24 -0.13
N LYS A 32 2.39 -14.33 0.59
CA LYS A 32 1.34 -15.07 1.30
C LYS A 32 0.72 -14.19 2.40
N THR A 33 -0.60 -14.09 2.41
CA THR A 33 -1.36 -13.33 3.41
C THR A 33 -2.24 -14.21 4.28
N GLY A 34 -2.75 -13.66 5.38
CA GLY A 34 -3.74 -14.26 6.26
C GLY A 34 -4.48 -13.19 7.07
N ASN A 35 -5.28 -13.63 8.05
CA ASN A 35 -6.01 -12.74 8.95
C ASN A 35 -5.25 -12.57 10.27
N LYS A 36 -5.15 -11.34 10.77
CA LYS A 36 -4.53 -11.02 12.07
C LYS A 36 -5.45 -10.08 12.86
N GLY A 37 -6.06 -10.60 13.93
CA GLY A 37 -7.09 -9.86 14.68
C GLY A 37 -8.28 -9.51 13.79
N PHE A 38 -8.63 -8.23 13.72
CA PHE A 38 -9.71 -7.72 12.86
C PHE A 38 -9.23 -7.32 11.44
N HIS A 39 -7.96 -7.57 11.10
CA HIS A 39 -7.39 -7.20 9.80
C HIS A 39 -7.29 -8.41 8.87
N GLN A 40 -7.69 -8.23 7.62
CA GLN A 40 -7.55 -9.19 6.51
C GLN A 40 -6.32 -8.85 5.66
N ASP A 41 -5.86 -9.81 4.86
CA ASP A 41 -4.76 -9.66 3.89
C ASP A 41 -3.42 -9.21 4.50
N VAL A 42 -3.16 -9.58 5.76
CA VAL A 42 -1.90 -9.29 6.44
C VAL A 42 -0.84 -10.27 5.96
N PRO A 43 0.35 -9.82 5.50
CA PRO A 43 1.46 -10.71 5.16
C PRO A 43 1.80 -11.69 6.30
N VAL A 44 2.05 -12.95 5.95
CA VAL A 44 2.44 -13.99 6.92
C VAL A 44 3.85 -13.73 7.44
N GLU A 45 4.74 -13.29 6.56
CA GLU A 45 6.07 -12.77 6.89
C GLU A 45 6.04 -11.26 6.71
N ASP A 46 6.58 -10.52 7.67
CA ASP A 46 6.54 -9.05 7.65
C ASP A 46 7.35 -8.49 6.47
N VAL A 47 6.71 -7.62 5.68
CA VAL A 47 7.38 -6.82 4.63
C VAL A 47 7.74 -5.47 5.25
N VAL A 48 8.97 -5.35 5.75
CA VAL A 48 9.41 -4.19 6.55
C VAL A 48 10.07 -3.13 5.67
N ILE A 49 9.65 -1.87 5.82
CA ILE A 49 10.40 -0.72 5.30
C ILE A 49 11.53 -0.42 6.29
N GLU A 50 12.76 -0.80 5.97
CA GLU A 50 13.91 -0.62 6.87
C GLU A 50 14.34 0.84 6.99
N LYS A 51 14.19 1.62 5.92
CA LYS A 51 14.62 3.01 5.83
C LYS A 51 13.84 3.76 4.74
N ALA A 52 13.59 5.06 4.95
CA ALA A 52 13.05 5.96 3.94
C ALA A 52 13.79 7.29 4.00
N GLU A 53 14.25 7.80 2.86
CA GLU A 53 15.04 9.03 2.76
C GLU A 53 14.56 9.90 1.61
N ILE A 54 14.75 11.21 1.76
CA ILE A 54 14.60 12.16 0.67
C ILE A 54 15.95 12.21 -0.04
N VAL A 55 15.95 11.90 -1.33
CA VAL A 55 17.14 11.93 -2.19
C VAL A 55 17.17 13.25 -2.94
N GLU A 56 18.34 13.89 -3.01
CA GLU A 56 18.57 15.17 -3.72
C GLU A 56 18.83 14.98 -5.21
#